data_AF-A0A452YXW6-F1
#
_entry.id   AF-A0A452YXW6-F1
#
_cell.length_a   1.000
_cell.length_b   1.000
_cell.length_c   1.000
_cell.angle_alpha   90.00
_cell.angle_beta   90.00
_cell.angle_gamma   90.00
#
_symmetry.space_group_name_H-M   'P 1'
#
loop_
_entity.id
_entity.type
_entity.pdbx_description
1 polymer ?
#
loop_
_entity_poly.entity_id
_entity_poly.type
_entity_poly.pdbx_seq_one_letter_code
_entity_poly.pdbx_strand_id
1 'polypeptide(L)'
;DILRLLTLWFNHGATSEVQMALEKGFTLVKIEMWLVVLPQIIARIHSNNRIVRELIQELLVRIGKGHPQALMYPLLVACKSISILRQRAAQEVVDKIRKHSGGLVDQAQLVSKELIRVAILWHEMWHEALEEASRMYFGEHNIDGMLAVLEPLHAMLERGAETIKENTFIQAYGHELLEAHECCLKYRATGEDAELTKAWDLYYHVFRRIDKQLPSLTTLDLHSVSPELLKCRKLELAVPG
;
A
#
# COMPACT_ATOMS: atom_id res chain seq x y z
N ASP A 1 2.94 10.78 30.45
CA ASP A 1 4.05 9.96 30.97
C ASP A 1 4.60 8.91 30.00
N ILE A 2 3.78 8.08 29.36
CA ILE A 2 4.27 7.02 28.45
C ILE A 2 5.07 7.51 27.23
N LEU A 3 4.77 8.68 26.68
CA LEU A 3 5.55 9.25 25.56
C LEU A 3 7.01 9.56 25.95
N ARG A 4 7.26 9.99 27.19
CA ARG A 4 8.63 10.23 27.68
C ARG A 4 9.40 8.92 27.80
N LEU A 5 8.72 7.84 28.21
CA LEU A 5 9.29 6.49 28.20
C LEU A 5 9.68 6.06 26.79
N LEU A 6 8.84 6.29 25.78
CA LEU A 6 9.19 5.99 24.39
C LEU A 6 10.40 6.80 23.92
N THR A 7 10.49 8.07 24.30
CA THR A 7 11.66 8.90 23.98
C THR A 7 12.94 8.30 24.58
N LEU A 8 12.92 7.92 25.86
CA LEU A 8 14.07 7.29 26.51
C LEU A 8 14.41 5.95 25.86
N TRP A 9 13.39 5.13 25.57
CA TRP A 9 13.58 3.85 24.89
C TRP A 9 14.20 4.01 23.52
N PHE A 10 13.68 4.89 22.66
CA PHE A 10 14.19 5.02 21.30
C PHE A 10 15.59 5.65 21.24
N ASN A 11 15.96 6.46 22.24
CA ASN A 11 17.27 7.11 22.30
C ASN A 11 18.33 6.25 23.01
N HIS A 12 17.94 5.49 24.05
CA HIS A 12 18.87 4.80 24.95
C HIS A 12 18.61 3.30 25.10
N GLY A 13 17.61 2.74 24.43
CA GLY A 13 17.19 1.34 24.57
C GLY A 13 18.20 0.29 24.09
N ALA A 14 19.31 0.72 23.49
CA ALA A 14 20.43 -0.13 23.13
C ALA A 14 21.40 -0.38 24.28
N THR A 15 21.30 0.40 25.35
CA THR A 15 22.08 0.23 26.58
C THR A 15 21.52 -0.96 27.36
N SER A 16 22.38 -1.89 27.77
CA SER A 16 22.00 -3.17 28.40
C SER A 16 21.06 -2.99 29.60
N GLU A 17 21.37 -2.04 30.48
CA GLU A 17 20.57 -1.74 31.67
C GLU A 17 19.17 -1.23 31.29
N VAL A 18 19.08 -0.42 30.22
CA VAL A 18 17.82 0.12 29.72
C VAL A 18 17.00 -0.98 29.03
N GLN A 19 17.64 -1.84 28.23
CA GLN A 19 16.99 -3.00 27.61
C GLN A 19 16.36 -3.91 28.67
N MET A 20 17.14 -4.35 29.66
CA MET A 20 16.65 -5.21 30.73
C MET A 20 15.50 -4.58 31.52
N ALA A 21 15.60 -3.26 31.79
CA ALA A 21 14.53 -2.52 32.45
C ALA A 21 13.25 -2.46 31.61
N LEU A 22 13.37 -2.29 30.29
CA LEU A 22 12.24 -2.26 29.36
C LEU A 22 11.57 -3.63 29.22
N GLU A 23 12.34 -4.70 29.02
CA GLU A 23 11.81 -6.07 28.93
C GLU A 23 11.02 -6.43 30.18
N LYS A 24 11.59 -6.15 31.36
CA LYS A 24 10.87 -6.31 32.63
C LYS A 24 9.63 -5.41 32.68
N GLY A 25 9.76 -4.14 32.28
CA GLY A 25 8.67 -3.17 32.25
C GLY A 25 7.48 -3.61 31.38
N PHE A 26 7.73 -4.20 30.21
CA PHE A 26 6.69 -4.73 29.32
C PHE A 26 5.86 -5.83 29.99
N THR A 27 6.44 -6.58 30.94
CA THR A 27 5.72 -7.60 31.70
C THR A 27 4.81 -7.03 32.80
N LEU A 28 5.19 -5.88 33.36
CA LEU A 28 4.52 -5.26 34.52
C LEU A 28 3.42 -4.28 34.11
N VAL A 29 3.58 -3.61 32.96
CA VAL A 29 2.62 -2.63 32.46
C VAL A 29 1.50 -3.34 31.71
N LYS A 30 0.25 -2.99 32.03
CA LYS A 30 -0.96 -3.48 31.35
C LYS A 30 -0.89 -3.20 29.84
N ILE A 31 -1.33 -4.16 29.02
CA ILE A 31 -1.22 -4.06 27.55
C ILE A 31 -1.97 -2.84 27.02
N GLU A 32 -3.11 -2.50 27.63
CA GLU A 32 -3.97 -1.38 27.26
C GLU A 32 -3.25 -0.03 27.31
N MET A 33 -2.24 0.11 28.18
CA MET A 33 -1.44 1.34 28.27
C MET A 33 -0.60 1.57 27.02
N TRP A 34 -0.22 0.51 26.29
CA TRP A 34 0.55 0.63 25.06
C TRP A 34 -0.34 0.96 23.85
N LEU A 35 -1.64 0.67 23.91
CA LEU A 35 -2.57 0.90 22.80
C LEU A 35 -2.63 2.37 22.41
N VAL A 36 -2.60 3.28 23.39
CA VAL A 36 -2.65 4.74 23.18
C VAL A 36 -1.42 5.30 22.48
N VAL A 37 -0.32 4.53 22.41
CA VAL A 37 0.93 4.93 21.75
C VAL A 37 1.35 4.01 20.60
N LEU A 38 0.43 3.17 20.11
CA LEU A 38 0.69 2.29 18.98
C LEU A 38 1.24 3.02 17.73
N PRO A 39 0.71 4.21 17.33
CA PRO A 39 1.25 4.92 16.18
C PRO A 39 2.74 5.26 16.34
N GLN A 40 3.17 5.68 17.53
CA GLN A 40 4.56 6.05 17.81
C GLN A 40 5.48 4.83 17.82
N ILE A 41 5.01 3.69 18.34
CA ILE A 41 5.75 2.42 18.31
C ILE A 41 5.92 1.93 16.86
N ILE A 42 4.83 1.88 16.09
CA ILE A 42 4.84 1.42 14.70
C ILE A 42 5.64 2.37 13.81
N ALA A 43 5.66 3.68 14.08
CA ALA A 43 6.54 4.63 13.40
C ALA A 43 8.02 4.20 13.48
N ARG A 44 8.45 3.55 14.57
CA ARG A 44 9.83 3.10 14.79
C ARG A 44 10.09 1.61 14.54
N ILE A 45 9.14 0.88 13.96
CA ILE A 45 9.26 -0.59 13.68
C ILE A 45 10.50 -0.98 12.86
N HIS A 46 11.08 -0.04 12.12
CA HIS A 46 12.25 -0.23 11.26
C HIS A 46 13.49 0.48 11.79
N SER A 47 13.60 0.63 13.12
CA SER A 47 14.77 1.24 13.76
C SER A 47 16.07 0.61 13.25
N ASN A 48 17.06 1.46 12.95
CA ASN A 48 18.40 1.01 12.55
C ASN A 48 19.12 0.26 13.68
N ASN A 49 18.76 0.55 14.94
CA ASN A 49 19.28 -0.17 16.08
C ASN A 49 18.58 -1.53 16.23
N ARG A 50 19.36 -2.61 16.14
CA ARG A 50 18.84 -3.99 16.19
C ARG A 50 18.13 -4.30 17.51
N ILE A 51 18.71 -3.93 18.65
CA ILE A 51 18.15 -4.19 19.98
C ILE A 51 16.79 -3.48 20.11
N VAL A 52 16.74 -2.19 19.78
CA VAL A 52 15.49 -1.42 19.82
C VAL A 52 14.43 -2.03 18.90
N ARG A 53 14.82 -2.47 17.70
CA ARG A 53 13.91 -3.11 16.76
C ARG A 53 13.35 -4.44 17.30
N GLU A 54 14.19 -5.28 17.90
CA GLU A 54 13.77 -6.54 18.52
C GLU A 54 12.77 -6.30 19.66
N LEU A 55 13.03 -5.33 20.54
CA LEU A 55 12.12 -4.91 21.61
C LEU A 55 10.77 -4.41 21.06
N ILE A 56 10.77 -3.63 19.97
CA ILE A 56 9.55 -3.14 19.34
C ILE A 56 8.73 -4.31 18.80
N GLN A 57 9.37 -5.24 18.09
CA GLN A 57 8.70 -6.41 17.57
C GLN A 57 8.13 -7.29 18.69
N GLU A 58 8.86 -7.49 19.78
CA GLU A 58 8.40 -8.26 20.94
C GLU A 58 7.15 -7.63 21.56
N LEU A 59 7.19 -6.31 21.80
CA LEU A 59 6.04 -5.58 22.35
C LEU A 59 4.83 -5.66 21.42
N LEU A 60 5.01 -5.44 20.12
CA LEU A 60 3.91 -5.51 19.14
C LEU A 60 3.33 -6.92 19.06
N VAL A 61 4.15 -7.98 19.11
CA VAL A 61 3.66 -9.36 19.14
C VAL A 61 2.89 -9.63 20.43
N ARG A 62 3.35 -9.13 21.58
CA ARG A 62 2.64 -9.23 22.86
C ARG A 62 1.28 -8.53 22.80
N ILE A 63 1.24 -7.30 22.27
CA ILE A 63 -0.02 -6.57 22.06
C ILE A 63 -0.93 -7.38 21.12
N GLY A 64 -0.40 -7.91 20.01
CA GLY A 64 -1.17 -8.66 19.03
C GLY A 64 -1.75 -9.98 19.54
N LYS A 65 -1.14 -10.59 20.56
CA LYS A 65 -1.73 -11.77 21.22
C LYS A 65 -2.95 -11.42 22.08
N GLY A 66 -2.97 -10.24 22.70
CA GLY A 66 -4.07 -9.80 23.58
C GLY A 66 -5.14 -8.98 22.86
N HIS A 67 -4.72 -8.15 21.91
CA HIS A 67 -5.53 -7.14 21.22
C HIS A 67 -5.18 -7.09 19.71
N PRO A 68 -5.36 -8.19 18.96
CA PRO A 68 -4.97 -8.25 17.55
C PRO A 68 -5.69 -7.20 16.69
N GLN A 69 -6.97 -6.93 16.96
CA GLN A 69 -7.78 -5.94 16.24
C GLN A 69 -7.13 -4.55 16.21
N ALA A 70 -6.57 -4.11 17.33
CA ALA A 70 -5.93 -2.80 17.47
C ALA A 70 -4.66 -2.65 16.60
N LEU A 71 -4.06 -3.76 16.19
CA LEU A 71 -2.84 -3.77 15.39
C LEU A 71 -3.06 -3.97 13.89
N MET A 72 -4.20 -4.54 13.48
CA MET A 72 -4.39 -4.96 12.08
C MET A 72 -4.23 -3.79 11.11
N TYR A 73 -5.07 -2.76 11.19
CA TYR A 73 -4.98 -1.64 10.25
C TYR A 73 -3.63 -0.91 10.29
N PRO A 74 -3.08 -0.54 11.48
CA PRO A 74 -1.77 0.13 11.53
C PRO A 74 -0.62 -0.70 10.94
N LEU A 75 -0.60 -2.02 11.17
CA LEU A 75 0.44 -2.89 10.62
C LEU A 75 0.26 -3.13 9.12
N LEU A 76 -0.98 -3.32 8.64
CA LEU A 76 -1.25 -3.50 7.22
C LEU A 76 -0.85 -2.27 6.39
N VAL A 77 -1.08 -1.07 6.92
CA VAL A 77 -0.55 0.17 6.33
C VAL A 77 0.98 0.15 6.29
N ALA A 78 1.63 -0.28 7.37
CA ALA A 78 3.09 -0.39 7.40
C ALA A 78 3.64 -1.45 6.42
N CYS A 79 2.93 -2.54 6.16
CA CYS A 79 3.28 -3.56 5.16
C CYS A 79 3.23 -3.02 3.71
N LYS A 80 2.54 -1.91 3.44
CA LYS A 80 2.48 -1.26 2.12
C LYS A 80 3.48 -0.11 1.96
N SER A 81 4.38 0.08 2.93
CA SER A 81 5.41 1.12 2.90
C SER A 81 6.37 0.97 1.71
N ILE A 82 6.75 2.09 1.09
CA ILE A 82 7.83 2.17 0.10
C ILE A 82 9.21 1.79 0.67
N SER A 83 9.42 2.01 1.98
CA SER A 83 10.62 1.56 2.67
C SER A 83 10.56 0.05 2.87
N ILE A 84 11.44 -0.67 2.16
CA ILE A 84 11.57 -2.14 2.21
C ILE A 84 11.84 -2.61 3.66
N LEU A 85 12.67 -1.87 4.41
CA LEU A 85 12.96 -2.20 5.81
C LEU A 85 11.71 -2.13 6.69
N ARG A 86 10.88 -1.09 6.49
CA ARG A 86 9.61 -0.92 7.20
C ARG A 86 8.59 -1.97 6.82
N GLN A 87 8.46 -2.26 5.52
CA GLN A 87 7.60 -3.32 5.03
C GLN A 87 7.98 -4.68 5.63
N ARG A 88 9.25 -5.08 5.56
CA ARG A 88 9.72 -6.37 6.08
C ARG A 88 9.49 -6.49 7.58
N ALA A 89 9.85 -5.46 8.35
CA ALA A 89 9.66 -5.48 9.80
C ALA A 89 8.18 -5.55 10.20
N ALA A 90 7.29 -4.86 9.47
CA ALA A 90 5.85 -4.96 9.68
C ALA A 90 5.33 -6.36 9.32
N GLN A 91 5.76 -6.91 8.19
CA GLN A 91 5.34 -8.24 7.74
C GLN A 91 5.76 -9.32 8.74
N GLU A 92 6.98 -9.26 9.29
CA GLU A 92 7.43 -10.18 10.33
C GLU A 92 6.53 -10.17 11.57
N VAL A 93 6.04 -9.00 11.98
CA VAL A 93 5.12 -8.87 13.13
C VAL A 93 3.75 -9.46 12.77
N VAL A 94 3.21 -9.14 11.58
CA VAL A 94 1.94 -9.69 11.09
C VAL A 94 2.00 -11.22 11.02
N ASP A 95 3.09 -11.79 10.50
CA ASP A 95 3.27 -13.24 10.39
C ASP A 95 3.34 -13.92 11.78
N LYS A 96 3.96 -13.26 12.77
CA LYS A 96 3.96 -13.73 14.17
C LYS A 96 2.55 -13.67 14.79
N ILE A 97 1.76 -12.64 14.50
CA ILE A 97 0.37 -12.51 14.97
C ILE A 97 -0.54 -13.54 14.29
N ARG A 98 -0.33 -13.81 12.99
CA ARG A 98 -1.09 -14.81 12.21
C ARG A 98 -1.05 -16.21 12.85
N LYS A 99 0.03 -16.56 13.55
CA LYS A 99 0.14 -17.84 14.27
C LYS A 99 -0.91 -17.99 15.39
N HIS A 100 -1.45 -16.89 15.91
CA HIS A 100 -2.45 -16.88 16.98
C HIS A 100 -3.83 -16.42 16.51
N SER A 101 -3.88 -15.47 15.58
CA SER A 101 -5.11 -14.83 15.09
C SER A 101 -5.21 -14.90 13.57
N GLY A 102 -4.97 -16.09 13.00
CA GLY A 102 -4.87 -16.31 11.56
C GLY A 102 -6.11 -15.84 10.79
N GLY A 103 -7.29 -16.29 11.22
CA GLY A 103 -8.57 -15.89 10.60
C GLY A 103 -8.74 -14.37 10.55
N LEU A 104 -8.52 -13.69 11.68
CA LEU A 104 -8.57 -12.23 11.74
C LEU A 104 -7.54 -11.54 10.82
N VAL A 105 -6.29 -12.02 10.80
CA VAL A 105 -5.23 -11.46 9.94
C VAL A 105 -5.61 -11.58 8.46
N ASP A 106 -6.09 -12.75 8.05
CA ASP A 106 -6.44 -13.01 6.67
C ASP A 106 -7.67 -12.20 6.25
N GLN A 107 -8.68 -12.07 7.13
CA GLN A 107 -9.82 -11.18 6.91
C GLN A 107 -9.39 -9.72 6.80
N ALA A 108 -8.52 -9.23 7.70
CA ALA A 108 -8.01 -7.87 7.67
C ALA A 108 -7.26 -7.57 6.37
N GLN A 109 -6.44 -8.51 5.89
CA GLN A 109 -5.71 -8.38 4.64
C GLN A 109 -6.63 -8.33 3.42
N LEU A 110 -7.63 -9.21 3.36
CA LEU A 110 -8.62 -9.22 2.29
C LEU A 110 -9.38 -7.90 2.27
N VAL A 111 -9.94 -7.49 3.41
CA VAL A 111 -10.71 -6.24 3.52
C VAL A 111 -9.85 -5.04 3.17
N SER A 112 -8.63 -4.95 3.69
CA SER A 112 -7.71 -3.85 3.37
C SER A 112 -7.36 -3.79 1.88
N LYS A 113 -7.03 -4.94 1.25
CA LYS A 113 -6.70 -5.01 -0.18
C LYS A 113 -7.88 -4.51 -1.02
N GLU A 114 -9.08 -5.01 -0.73
CA GLU A 114 -10.24 -4.73 -1.55
C GLU A 114 -10.82 -3.33 -1.30
N LEU A 115 -10.72 -2.79 -0.08
CA LEU A 115 -11.06 -1.38 0.17
C LEU A 115 -10.14 -0.44 -0.60
N ILE A 116 -8.83 -0.75 -0.72
CA ILE A 116 -7.91 0.04 -1.54
C ILE A 116 -8.30 -0.05 -3.02
N ARG A 117 -8.63 -1.25 -3.52
CA ARG A 117 -9.08 -1.45 -4.91
C ARG A 117 -10.35 -0.66 -5.23
N VAL A 118 -11.30 -0.62 -4.30
CA VAL A 118 -12.57 0.11 -4.47
C VAL A 118 -12.38 1.62 -4.34
N ALA A 119 -11.39 2.07 -3.55
CA ALA A 119 -11.12 3.48 -3.33
C ALA A 119 -10.45 4.18 -4.54
N ILE A 120 -9.74 3.43 -5.38
CA ILE A 120 -9.05 3.98 -6.56
C ILE A 120 -9.17 2.99 -7.71
N LEU A 121 -10.06 3.28 -8.66
CA LEU A 121 -10.26 2.48 -9.86
C LEU A 121 -9.12 2.69 -10.86
N TRP A 122 -8.93 1.72 -11.75
CA TRP A 122 -7.95 1.85 -12.85
C TRP A 122 -8.19 3.10 -13.70
N HIS A 123 -9.44 3.52 -13.89
CA HIS A 123 -9.76 4.75 -14.62
C HIS A 123 -9.16 5.99 -13.95
N GLU A 124 -9.25 6.08 -12.62
CA GLU A 124 -8.72 7.19 -11.84
C GLU A 124 -7.19 7.14 -11.82
N MET A 125 -6.60 5.96 -11.61
CA MET A 125 -5.14 5.76 -11.66
C MET A 125 -4.54 6.18 -13.00
N TRP A 126 -5.15 5.73 -14.11
CA TRP A 126 -4.68 6.07 -15.45
C TRP A 126 -4.91 7.53 -15.79
N HIS A 127 -6.02 8.14 -15.37
CA HIS A 127 -6.27 9.57 -15.60
C HIS A 127 -5.24 10.44 -14.89
N GLU A 128 -5.03 10.24 -13.58
CA GLU A 128 -4.06 10.98 -12.78
C GLU A 128 -2.63 10.79 -13.30
N ALA A 129 -2.23 9.55 -13.59
CA ALA A 129 -0.89 9.26 -14.08
C ALA A 129 -0.63 9.82 -15.48
N LEU A 130 -1.62 9.83 -16.37
CA LEU A 130 -1.48 10.41 -17.70
C LEU A 130 -1.39 11.94 -17.64
N GLU A 131 -2.13 12.58 -16.73
CA GLU A 131 -2.02 14.01 -16.47
C GLU A 131 -0.61 14.37 -15.98
N GLU A 132 -0.12 13.65 -14.97
CA GLU A 132 1.22 13.86 -14.40
C GLU A 132 2.35 13.54 -15.39
N ALA A 133 2.24 12.44 -16.13
CA ALA A 133 3.16 12.08 -17.21
C ALA A 133 3.21 13.17 -18.29
N SER A 134 2.07 13.79 -18.61
CA SER A 134 2.00 14.86 -19.61
C SER A 134 2.73 16.11 -19.14
N ARG A 135 2.59 16.44 -17.84
CA ARG A 135 3.27 17.58 -17.20
C ARG A 135 4.79 17.39 -17.26
N MET A 136 5.28 16.20 -16.94
CA MET A 136 6.70 15.86 -17.01
C MET A 136 7.25 15.92 -18.45
N TYR A 137 6.53 15.37 -19.42
CA TYR A 137 7.00 15.31 -20.81
C TYR A 137 6.94 16.66 -21.53
N PHE A 138 5.76 17.30 -21.55
CA PHE A 138 5.54 18.53 -22.31
C PHE A 138 5.98 19.78 -21.56
N GLY A 139 5.92 19.78 -20.22
CA GLY A 139 6.27 20.94 -19.39
C GLY A 139 7.72 20.94 -18.93
N GLU A 140 8.21 19.82 -18.39
CA GLU A 140 9.55 19.71 -17.81
C GLU A 140 10.61 19.12 -18.74
N HIS A 141 10.20 18.57 -19.90
CA HIS A 141 11.05 17.78 -20.80
C HIS A 141 11.73 16.59 -20.10
N ASN A 142 11.10 16.05 -19.07
CA ASN A 142 11.59 14.94 -18.26
C ASN A 142 10.99 13.60 -18.74
N ILE A 143 11.63 13.01 -19.75
CA ILE A 143 11.18 11.75 -20.36
C ILE A 143 11.32 10.57 -19.39
N ASP A 144 12.44 10.49 -18.67
CA ASP A 144 12.69 9.40 -17.71
C ASP A 144 11.65 9.41 -16.58
N GLY A 145 11.33 10.59 -16.06
CA GLY A 145 10.27 10.77 -15.05
C GLY A 145 8.90 10.34 -15.58
N MET A 146 8.55 10.77 -16.79
CA MET A 146 7.31 10.37 -17.44
C MET A 146 7.19 8.85 -17.58
N LEU A 147 8.24 8.20 -18.07
CA LEU A 147 8.24 6.74 -18.23
C LEU A 147 8.13 6.03 -16.87
N ALA A 148 8.82 6.55 -15.85
CA ALA A 148 8.76 6.00 -14.49
C ALA A 148 7.36 6.12 -13.85
N VAL A 149 6.55 7.12 -14.23
CA VAL A 149 5.16 7.27 -13.79
C VAL A 149 4.25 6.23 -14.46
N LEU A 150 4.44 5.95 -15.75
CA LEU A 150 3.56 5.06 -16.52
C LEU A 150 3.89 3.57 -16.38
N GLU A 151 5.16 3.21 -16.19
CA GLU A 151 5.62 1.81 -16.10
C GLU A 151 4.82 0.96 -15.08
N PRO A 152 4.56 1.44 -13.83
CA PRO A 152 3.84 0.63 -12.86
C PRO A 152 2.38 0.34 -13.26
N LEU A 153 1.77 1.21 -14.07
CA LEU A 153 0.42 1.01 -14.58
C LEU A 153 0.40 0.00 -15.74
N HIS A 154 1.40 -0.01 -16.61
CA HIS A 154 1.55 -1.07 -17.60
C HIS A 154 1.79 -2.42 -16.95
N ALA A 155 2.68 -2.49 -15.95
CA ALA A 155 2.88 -3.70 -15.17
C ALA A 155 1.59 -4.15 -14.45
N MET A 156 0.71 -3.23 -14.08
CA MET A 156 -0.62 -3.56 -13.55
C MET A 156 -1.52 -4.21 -14.60
N LEU A 157 -1.54 -3.73 -15.84
CA LEU A 157 -2.30 -4.33 -16.93
C LEU A 157 -1.78 -5.73 -17.29
N GLU A 158 -0.46 -5.92 -17.29
CA GLU A 158 0.19 -7.22 -17.58
C GLU A 158 -0.17 -8.29 -16.54
N ARG A 159 -0.35 -7.92 -15.27
CA ARG A 159 -0.85 -8.84 -14.23
C ARG A 159 -2.26 -9.35 -14.50
N GLY A 160 -3.03 -8.65 -15.32
CA GLY A 160 -4.40 -8.98 -15.68
C GLY A 160 -5.45 -8.46 -14.69
N ALA A 161 -6.71 -8.52 -15.12
CA ALA A 161 -7.85 -8.10 -14.33
C ALA A 161 -8.26 -9.16 -13.29
N GLU A 162 -8.57 -8.71 -12.08
CA GLU A 162 -9.14 -9.51 -10.99
C GLU A 162 -10.65 -9.31 -10.86
N THR A 163 -11.21 -8.20 -11.39
CA THR A 163 -12.63 -7.84 -11.24
C THR A 163 -13.34 -7.60 -12.58
N ILE A 164 -14.67 -7.55 -12.56
CA ILE A 164 -15.47 -7.27 -13.76
C ILE A 164 -15.14 -5.86 -14.27
N LYS A 165 -15.05 -4.88 -13.37
CA LYS A 165 -14.74 -3.48 -13.72
C LYS A 165 -13.37 -3.35 -14.39
N GLU A 166 -12.38 -4.10 -13.92
CA GLU A 166 -11.03 -4.15 -14.52
C GLU A 166 -11.05 -4.82 -15.89
N ASN A 167 -11.79 -5.92 -16.06
CA ASN A 167 -11.96 -6.56 -17.36
C ASN A 167 -12.62 -5.59 -18.37
N THR A 168 -13.63 -4.84 -17.96
CA THR A 168 -14.25 -3.80 -18.80
C THR A 168 -13.25 -2.71 -19.18
N PHE A 169 -12.35 -2.32 -18.27
CA PHE A 169 -11.28 -1.36 -18.58
C PHE A 169 -10.34 -1.91 -19.66
N ILE A 170 -9.85 -3.14 -19.50
CA ILE A 170 -8.95 -3.78 -20.48
C ILE A 170 -9.63 -3.89 -21.85
N GLN A 171 -10.89 -4.31 -21.88
CA GLN A 171 -11.66 -4.41 -23.12
C GLN A 171 -11.82 -3.05 -23.82
N ALA A 172 -11.93 -1.97 -23.06
CA ALA A 172 -12.17 -0.64 -23.60
C ALA A 172 -10.89 0.11 -24.02
N TYR A 173 -9.77 -0.11 -23.33
CA TYR A 173 -8.55 0.72 -23.44
C TYR A 173 -7.25 -0.08 -23.56
N GLY A 174 -7.28 -1.38 -23.29
CA GLY A 174 -6.08 -2.21 -23.12
C GLY A 174 -5.24 -2.33 -24.39
N HIS A 175 -5.87 -2.38 -25.56
CA HIS A 175 -5.15 -2.43 -26.83
C HIS A 175 -4.32 -1.16 -27.07
N GLU A 176 -4.95 0.02 -26.96
CA GLU A 176 -4.25 1.29 -27.19
C GLU A 176 -3.14 1.53 -26.15
N LEU A 177 -3.37 1.15 -24.88
CA LEU A 177 -2.36 1.28 -23.83
C LEU A 177 -1.17 0.34 -24.07
N LEU A 178 -1.42 -0.89 -24.51
CA LEU A 178 -0.34 -1.83 -24.83
C LEU A 178 0.49 -1.32 -26.03
N GLU A 179 -0.16 -0.84 -27.10
CA GLU A 179 0.56 -0.29 -28.25
C GLU A 179 1.38 0.96 -27.86
N ALA A 180 0.84 1.83 -26.99
CA ALA A 180 1.57 2.97 -26.46
C ALA A 180 2.79 2.54 -25.64
N HIS A 181 2.66 1.47 -24.85
CA HIS A 181 3.77 0.89 -24.08
C HIS A 181 4.88 0.37 -25.00
N GLU A 182 4.52 -0.37 -26.06
CA GLU A 182 5.48 -0.89 -27.03
C GLU A 182 6.27 0.24 -27.70
N CYS A 183 5.63 1.36 -28.03
CA CYS A 183 6.29 2.56 -28.53
C CYS A 183 7.27 3.16 -27.50
N CYS A 184 6.89 3.24 -26.21
CA CYS A 184 7.81 3.66 -25.14
C CYS A 184 9.03 2.73 -25.03
N LEU A 185 8.85 1.42 -25.16
CA LEU A 185 9.94 0.43 -25.13
C LEU A 185 10.87 0.57 -26.35
N LYS A 186 10.31 0.81 -27.55
CA LYS A 186 11.10 1.08 -28.76
C LYS A 186 11.90 2.36 -28.64
N TYR A 187 11.33 3.42 -28.07
CA TYR A 187 12.05 4.65 -27.77
C TYR A 187 13.24 4.37 -26.85
N ARG A 188 13.06 3.61 -25.76
CA ARG A 188 14.18 3.24 -24.86
C ARG A 188 15.29 2.47 -25.58
N ALA A 189 14.96 1.69 -26.60
CA ALA A 189 15.94 0.92 -27.37
C ALA A 189 16.64 1.72 -28.47
N THR A 190 15.94 2.67 -29.10
CA THR A 190 16.39 3.35 -30.34
C THR A 190 16.76 4.83 -30.13
N GLY A 191 16.13 5.49 -29.16
CA GLY A 191 16.20 6.94 -28.96
C GLY A 191 15.38 7.76 -29.96
N GLU A 192 14.49 7.14 -30.74
CA GLU A 192 13.74 7.83 -31.79
C GLU A 192 12.47 8.53 -31.24
N ASP A 193 12.45 9.86 -31.24
CA ASP A 193 11.33 10.69 -30.75
C ASP A 193 9.99 10.44 -31.47
N ALA A 194 10.04 9.91 -32.70
CA ALA A 194 8.83 9.53 -33.45
C ALA A 194 8.01 8.46 -32.71
N GLU A 195 8.67 7.53 -32.01
CA GLU A 195 7.99 6.49 -31.22
C GLU A 195 7.25 7.11 -30.02
N LEU A 196 7.86 8.09 -29.33
CA LEU A 196 7.17 8.80 -28.24
C LEU A 196 6.00 9.65 -28.73
N THR A 197 6.14 10.27 -29.90
CA THR A 197 5.04 11.02 -30.52
C THR A 197 3.83 10.10 -30.76
N LYS A 198 4.08 8.91 -31.33
CA LYS A 198 3.04 7.89 -31.53
C LYS A 198 2.43 7.39 -30.21
N ALA A 199 3.25 7.16 -29.18
CA ALA A 199 2.75 6.76 -27.87
C ALA A 199 1.81 7.81 -27.28
N TRP A 200 2.15 9.10 -27.41
CA TRP A 200 1.35 10.20 -26.89
C TRP A 200 0.02 10.38 -27.59
N ASP A 201 -0.07 10.14 -28.89
CA ASP A 201 -1.35 10.15 -29.60
C ASP A 201 -2.32 9.11 -29.01
N LEU A 202 -1.82 7.91 -28.72
CA LEU A 202 -2.60 6.83 -28.10
C LEU A 202 -2.98 7.15 -26.65
N TYR A 203 -2.03 7.60 -25.84
CA TYR A 203 -2.27 8.00 -24.46
C TYR A 203 -3.28 9.14 -24.35
N TYR A 204 -3.17 10.16 -25.20
CA TYR A 204 -4.10 11.28 -25.22
C TYR A 204 -5.51 10.83 -25.62
N HIS A 205 -5.63 9.93 -26.60
CA HIS A 205 -6.91 9.35 -26.99
C HIS A 205 -7.59 8.61 -25.82
N VAL A 206 -6.83 7.76 -25.10
CA VAL A 206 -7.33 7.05 -23.91
C VAL A 206 -7.70 8.03 -22.80
N PHE A 207 -6.84 9.00 -22.50
CA PHE A 207 -7.08 10.05 -21.50
C PHE A 207 -8.42 10.76 -21.75
N ARG A 208 -8.66 11.22 -22.99
CA ARG A 208 -9.90 11.94 -23.36
C ARG A 208 -11.15 11.09 -23.22
N ARG A 209 -11.05 9.77 -23.43
CA ARG A 209 -12.18 8.85 -23.22
C ARG A 209 -12.46 8.64 -21.74
N ILE A 210 -11.40 8.44 -20.93
CA ILE A 210 -11.51 8.30 -19.48
C ILE A 210 -12.07 9.57 -18.84
N ASP A 211 -11.52 10.74 -19.19
CA ASP A 211 -11.92 12.06 -18.70
C ASP A 211 -13.41 12.34 -18.88
N LYS A 212 -13.98 11.91 -20.02
CA LYS A 212 -15.43 12.00 -20.28
C LYS A 212 -16.25 11.02 -19.44
N GLN A 213 -15.70 9.86 -19.10
CA GLN A 213 -16.41 8.81 -18.37
C GLN A 213 -16.38 9.02 -16.85
N LEU A 214 -15.27 9.53 -16.29
CA LEU A 214 -15.07 9.67 -14.85
C LEU A 214 -16.21 10.40 -14.13
N PRO A 215 -16.75 11.54 -14.61
CA PRO A 215 -17.84 12.23 -13.94
C PRO A 215 -19.13 11.40 -13.81
N SER A 216 -19.32 10.37 -14.64
CA SER A 216 -20.48 9.47 -14.57
C SER A 216 -20.33 8.36 -13.54
N LEU A 217 -19.13 8.14 -12.97
CA LEU A 217 -18.84 7.08 -12.00
C LEU A 217 -19.17 7.52 -10.57
N THR A 218 -20.39 7.99 -10.33
CA THR A 218 -20.83 8.46 -9.00
C THR A 218 -21.19 7.33 -8.03
N THR A 219 -21.48 6.13 -8.56
CA THR A 219 -21.88 4.97 -7.78
C THR A 219 -21.15 3.73 -8.27
N LEU A 220 -20.61 2.94 -7.34
CA LEU A 220 -19.90 1.70 -7.65
C LEU A 220 -20.73 0.50 -7.20
N ASP A 221 -21.07 -0.36 -8.15
CA ASP A 221 -21.68 -1.65 -7.83
C ASP A 221 -20.61 -2.61 -7.29
N LEU A 222 -20.77 -3.02 -6.03
CA LEU A 222 -19.79 -3.86 -5.34
C LEU A 222 -19.56 -5.20 -6.03
N HIS A 223 -20.58 -5.77 -6.68
CA HIS A 223 -20.41 -7.00 -7.46
C HIS A 223 -19.40 -6.82 -8.60
N SER A 224 -19.41 -5.65 -9.24
CA SER A 224 -18.48 -5.33 -10.32
C SER A 224 -17.07 -4.96 -9.87
N VAL A 225 -16.93 -4.24 -8.74
CA VAL A 225 -15.65 -3.66 -8.28
C VAL A 225 -14.94 -4.48 -7.20
N SER A 226 -15.65 -5.29 -6.42
CA SER A 226 -15.05 -6.21 -5.45
C SER A 226 -16.02 -7.35 -5.09
N PRO A 227 -16.02 -8.44 -5.88
CA PRO A 227 -16.79 -9.65 -5.54
C PRO A 227 -16.40 -10.24 -4.19
N GLU A 228 -15.15 -10.06 -3.75
CA GLU A 228 -14.65 -10.58 -2.48
C GLU A 228 -15.30 -9.87 -1.29
N LEU A 229 -15.35 -8.53 -1.28
CA LEU A 229 -16.08 -7.79 -0.25
C LEU A 229 -17.58 -8.11 -0.27
N LEU A 230 -18.16 -8.34 -1.46
CA LEU A 230 -19.56 -8.74 -1.57
C LEU A 230 -19.83 -10.09 -0.88
N LYS A 231 -18.88 -11.04 -0.93
CA LYS A 231 -18.98 -12.35 -0.26
C LYS A 231 -18.75 -12.28 1.24
N CYS A 232 -18.01 -11.27 1.73
CA CYS A 232 -17.74 -11.13 3.16
C CYS A 232 -19.03 -11.01 3.98
N ARG A 233 -19.22 -11.94 4.92
CA ARG A 233 -20.34 -11.95 5.87
C ARG A 233 -19.81 -12.39 7.23
N LYS A 234 -20.28 -11.73 8.31
CA LYS A 234 -19.98 -12.10 9.70
C LYS A 234 -18.47 -12.27 9.96
N LEU A 235 -17.67 -11.28 9.56
CA LEU A 235 -16.22 -11.27 9.82
C LEU A 235 -15.95 -11.16 11.33
N GLU A 236 -14.84 -11.75 11.78
CA GLU A 236 -14.26 -11.53 13.11
C GLU A 236 -13.64 -10.14 13.20
N LEU A 237 -13.14 -9.62 12.07
CA LEU A 237 -12.60 -8.27 11.94
C LEU A 237 -13.62 -7.22 12.39
N ALA A 238 -13.23 -6.39 13.35
CA ALA A 238 -14.04 -5.29 13.81
C ALA A 238 -14.15 -4.20 12.74
N VAL A 239 -15.26 -3.46 12.78
CA VAL A 239 -15.44 -2.28 11.94
C VAL A 239 -14.35 -1.25 12.28
N PRO A 240 -13.64 -0.67 11.29
CA PRO A 240 -12.67 0.39 11.56
C PRO A 240 -13.35 1.61 12.19
N GLY A 241 -12.81 2.10 13.30
CA GLY A 241 -13.35 3.22 14.09
C GLY A 241 -13.60 2.81 15.54
#